data_AF-A0A1Q3PLR3-F1
#
_entry.id   AF-A0A1Q3PLR3-F1
#
_cell.length_a   1.000
_cell.length_b   1.000
_cell.length_c   1.000
_cell.angle_alpha   90.00
_cell.angle_beta   90.00
_cell.angle_gamma   90.00
#
_symmetry.space_group_name_H-M   'P 1'
#
loop_
_entity.id
_entity.type
_entity.pdbx_description
1 polymer ?
#
loop_
_entity_poly.entity_id
_entity_poly.type
_entity_poly.pdbx_seq_one_letter_code
_entity_poly.pdbx_strand_id
1 'polypeptide(L)'
;MHYERYEITKGETSMTYEFVSQGPRGDVPKLVVYSKTRLLGIFNLGFGDKIREGDFDDSVVTNNGDTLKVMATVAVTLYYFTDRFPNAKVFVEGSNKTRTRLYRMAITNNLEVINADFEVYGLKNDAWEAFTAGIDYQAFLVIRKK
;
A
#
# COMPACT_ATOMS: atom_id res chain seq x y z
N MET A 1 -11.59 7.36 -5.86
CA MET A 1 -11.49 6.88 -4.46
C MET A 1 -12.50 7.65 -3.62
N HIS A 2 -13.27 6.96 -2.76
CA HIS A 2 -14.35 7.58 -1.98
C HIS A 2 -13.91 8.12 -0.61
N TYR A 3 -12.70 7.81 -0.17
CA TYR A 3 -12.18 8.25 1.11
C TYR A 3 -11.33 9.51 0.96
N GLU A 4 -11.37 10.36 1.98
CA GLU A 4 -10.37 11.42 2.16
C GLU A 4 -8.96 10.82 2.15
N ARG A 5 -7.99 11.66 1.80
CA ARG A 5 -6.56 11.33 1.78
C ARG A 5 -5.76 12.46 2.40
N TYR A 6 -4.59 12.15 2.91
CA TYR A 6 -3.63 13.16 3.32
C TYR A 6 -2.92 13.74 2.10
N GLU A 7 -2.39 14.95 2.25
CA GLU A 7 -1.42 15.49 1.31
C GLU A 7 -0.15 14.64 1.35
N ILE A 8 0.40 14.36 0.17
CA ILE A 8 1.55 13.47 0.00
C ILE A 8 2.73 14.29 -0.51
N THR A 9 3.82 14.26 0.24
CA THR A 9 5.13 14.73 -0.21
C THR A 9 5.83 13.61 -0.95
N LYS A 10 6.25 13.87 -2.19
CA LYS A 10 6.99 12.89 -3.02
C LYS A 10 8.49 13.06 -2.78
N GLY A 11 9.20 11.95 -2.56
CA GLY A 11 10.67 11.97 -2.57
C GLY A 11 11.23 12.09 -3.99
N GLU A 12 12.51 12.44 -4.09
CA GLU A 12 13.17 12.75 -5.37
C GLU A 12 13.13 11.60 -6.39
N THR A 13 13.18 10.36 -5.91
CA THR A 13 13.29 9.16 -6.76
C THR A 13 11.95 8.58 -7.18
N SER A 14 10.83 9.14 -6.71
CA SER A 14 9.49 8.52 -6.84
C SER A 14 9.41 7.10 -6.25
N MET A 15 10.33 6.75 -5.35
CA MET A 15 10.31 5.48 -4.59
C MET A 15 9.83 5.69 -3.15
N THR A 16 9.79 6.93 -2.69
CA THR A 16 9.41 7.29 -1.32
C THR A 16 8.33 8.35 -1.33
N TYR A 17 7.40 8.22 -0.40
CA TYR A 17 6.28 9.13 -0.23
C TYR A 17 6.00 9.32 1.26
N GLU A 18 5.74 10.56 1.66
CA GLU A 18 5.51 10.91 3.06
C GLU A 18 4.19 11.64 3.22
N PHE A 19 3.56 11.42 4.36
CA PHE A 19 2.36 12.14 4.78
C PHE A 19 2.25 12.12 6.30
N VAL A 20 1.41 12.97 6.87
CA VAL A 20 1.19 13.03 8.32
C VAL A 20 -0.21 12.51 8.64
N SER A 21 -0.29 11.42 9.41
CA SER A 21 -1.56 10.92 9.96
C SER A 21 -1.98 11.80 11.13
N GLN A 22 -3.18 12.35 11.10
CA GLN A 22 -3.70 13.25 12.13
C GLN A 22 -4.91 12.62 12.80
N GLY A 23 -4.90 12.57 14.13
CA GLY A 23 -5.97 11.93 14.89
C GLY A 23 -5.81 12.09 16.40
N PRO A 24 -6.59 11.35 17.20
CA PRO A 24 -6.64 11.52 18.66
C PRO A 24 -5.32 11.29 19.40
N ARG A 25 -4.32 10.65 18.75
CA ARG A 25 -2.98 10.43 19.30
C ARG A 25 -1.95 11.42 18.78
N GLY A 26 -2.41 12.48 18.12
CA GLY A 26 -1.57 13.53 17.54
C GLY A 26 -1.16 13.24 16.10
N ASP A 27 -0.18 14.01 15.66
CA ASP A 27 0.39 13.95 14.33
C ASP A 27 1.47 12.87 14.26
N VAL A 28 1.29 11.91 13.36
CA VAL A 28 2.18 10.76 13.21
C VAL A 28 2.73 10.73 11.78
N PRO A 29 3.99 11.12 11.57
CA PRO A 29 4.66 11.03 10.28
C PRO A 29 4.63 9.59 9.76
N LYS A 30 4.25 9.40 8.50
CA LYS A 30 4.21 8.12 7.81
C LYS A 30 5.14 8.16 6.60
N LEU A 31 5.76 7.03 6.31
CA LEU A 31 6.61 6.84 5.14
C LEU A 31 6.13 5.61 4.37
N VAL A 32 6.00 5.75 3.05
CA VAL A 32 5.76 4.68 2.09
C VAL A 32 7.02 4.51 1.24
N VAL A 33 7.48 3.29 1.08
CA VAL A 33 8.69 2.95 0.32
C VAL A 33 8.38 1.83 -0.68
N TYR A 34 8.78 2.07 -1.93
CA TYR A 34 8.84 1.09 -2.99
C TYR A 34 10.29 0.59 -3.12
N SER A 35 10.55 -0.65 -2.72
CA SER A 35 11.88 -1.25 -2.77
C SER A 35 11.95 -2.33 -3.85
N LYS A 36 13.09 -2.40 -4.56
CA LYS A 36 13.32 -3.46 -5.55
C LYS A 36 13.39 -4.81 -4.84
N THR A 37 12.69 -5.81 -5.38
CA THR A 37 12.89 -7.21 -4.96
C THR A 37 14.03 -7.84 -5.75
N ARG A 38 14.31 -9.13 -5.47
CA ARG A 38 15.26 -9.92 -6.28
C ARG A 38 14.74 -10.22 -7.69
N LEU A 39 13.42 -10.07 -7.91
CA LEU A 39 12.78 -10.32 -9.19
C LEU A 39 12.66 -9.01 -9.98
N LEU A 40 13.17 -9.02 -11.20
CA LEU A 40 13.17 -7.83 -12.05
C LEU A 40 11.74 -7.36 -12.34
N GLY A 41 11.50 -6.06 -12.18
CA GLY A 41 10.20 -5.44 -12.40
C GLY A 41 9.19 -5.65 -11.27
N ILE A 42 9.55 -6.37 -10.21
CA ILE A 42 8.71 -6.54 -9.01
C ILE A 42 9.28 -5.69 -7.87
N PHE A 43 8.43 -4.85 -7.30
CA PHE A 43 8.75 -3.94 -6.21
C PHE A 43 7.90 -4.27 -5.00
N ASN A 44 8.50 -4.27 -3.81
CA ASN A 44 7.77 -4.37 -2.56
C ASN A 44 7.28 -2.98 -2.13
N LEU A 45 6.01 -2.87 -1.77
CA LEU A 45 5.45 -1.69 -1.10
C LEU A 45 5.43 -1.96 0.41
N GLY A 46 6.25 -1.21 1.14
CA GLY A 46 6.23 -1.14 2.59
C GLY A 46 5.79 0.24 3.06
N PHE A 47 5.09 0.33 4.19
CA PHE A 47 4.82 1.61 4.84
C PHE A 47 4.65 1.45 6.34
N GLY A 48 4.90 2.53 7.08
CA GLY A 48 4.77 2.54 8.53
C GLY A 48 4.99 3.93 9.12
N ASP A 49 5.25 3.97 10.42
CA ASP A 49 5.52 5.19 11.18
C ASP A 49 6.96 5.62 10.87
N LYS A 50 7.15 6.82 10.33
CA LYS A 50 8.49 7.31 9.95
C LYS A 50 9.33 7.50 11.22
N ILE A 51 10.48 6.85 11.27
CA ILE A 51 11.46 7.01 12.36
C ILE A 51 12.46 8.12 12.00
N ARG A 52 12.95 8.09 10.75
CA ARG A 52 13.90 9.05 10.17
C ARG A 52 13.81 9.00 8.65
N GLU A 53 14.62 9.80 7.97
CA GLU A 53 14.76 9.76 6.49
C GLU A 53 14.98 8.33 5.99
N GLY A 54 14.07 7.86 5.12
CA GLY A 54 14.14 6.54 4.50
C GLY A 54 13.86 5.34 5.41
N ASP A 55 13.51 5.53 6.68
CA ASP A 55 13.36 4.47 7.69
C ASP A 55 11.99 4.56 8.39
N PHE A 56 11.32 3.43 8.57
CA PHE A 56 9.97 3.36 9.14
C PHE A 56 9.76 2.09 9.96
N ASP A 57 8.81 2.15 10.89
CA ASP A 57 8.32 1.02 11.67
C ASP A 57 6.93 0.59 11.21
N ASP A 58 6.81 -0.61 10.62
CA ASP A 58 5.53 -1.20 10.21
C ASP A 58 4.91 -2.14 11.27
N SER A 59 5.63 -2.37 12.37
CA SER A 59 5.19 -3.19 13.50
C SER A 59 4.31 -2.41 14.47
N VAL A 60 4.49 -1.09 14.56
CA VAL A 60 3.77 -0.21 15.49
C VAL A 60 2.29 -0.07 15.12
N VAL A 61 1.42 -0.35 16.09
CA VAL A 61 -0.02 -0.08 15.98
C VAL A 61 -0.30 1.30 16.58
N THR A 62 -0.25 2.34 15.75
CA THR A 62 -0.54 3.71 16.18
C THR A 62 -1.95 3.85 16.73
N ASN A 63 -2.94 3.24 16.05
CA ASN A 63 -4.38 3.35 16.33
C ASN A 63 -4.88 4.82 16.41
N ASN A 64 -4.55 5.62 15.40
CA ASN A 64 -4.89 7.05 15.33
C ASN A 64 -6.33 7.33 14.83
N GLY A 65 -7.20 6.31 14.77
CA GLY A 65 -8.60 6.45 14.37
C GLY A 65 -8.85 6.73 12.87
N ASP A 66 -7.82 6.72 12.04
CA ASP A 66 -7.85 7.20 10.65
C ASP A 66 -7.43 6.13 9.62
N THR A 67 -7.51 4.84 9.98
CA THR A 67 -6.96 3.73 9.18
C THR A 67 -7.44 3.73 7.72
N LEU A 68 -8.70 4.04 7.45
CA LEU A 68 -9.22 4.10 6.07
C LEU A 68 -8.58 5.24 5.26
N LYS A 69 -8.37 6.41 5.87
CA LYS A 69 -7.70 7.57 5.26
C LYS A 69 -6.22 7.27 5.01
N VAL A 70 -5.54 6.58 5.94
CA VAL A 70 -4.17 6.08 5.74
C VAL A 70 -4.10 5.12 4.56
N MET A 71 -4.96 4.10 4.50
CA MET A 71 -4.95 3.12 3.41
C MET A 71 -5.29 3.76 2.06
N ALA A 72 -6.22 4.71 2.01
CA ALA A 72 -6.53 5.47 0.80
C ALA A 72 -5.32 6.32 0.35
N THR A 73 -4.62 6.95 1.29
CA THR A 73 -3.39 7.72 1.01
C THR A 73 -2.30 6.83 0.44
N VAL A 74 -2.06 5.65 1.05
CA VAL A 74 -1.10 4.66 0.52
C VAL A 74 -1.50 4.20 -0.88
N ALA A 75 -2.79 3.92 -1.12
CA ALA A 75 -3.27 3.52 -2.44
C ALA A 75 -3.02 4.61 -3.51
N VAL A 76 -3.09 5.90 -3.16
CA VAL A 76 -2.76 6.99 -4.10
C VAL A 76 -1.29 6.95 -4.52
N THR A 77 -0.38 6.55 -3.62
CA THR A 77 1.04 6.44 -3.98
C THR A 77 1.28 5.41 -5.08
N LEU A 78 0.40 4.40 -5.25
CA LEU A 78 0.49 3.43 -6.36
C LEU A 78 0.36 4.13 -7.71
N TYR A 79 -0.54 5.12 -7.82
CA TYR A 79 -0.69 5.91 -9.05
C TYR A 79 0.59 6.69 -9.32
N TYR A 80 1.10 7.43 -8.33
CA TYR A 80 2.33 8.20 -8.50
C TYR A 80 3.55 7.34 -8.84
N PHE A 81 3.64 6.15 -8.26
CA PHE A 81 4.71 5.21 -8.53
C PHE A 81 4.58 4.64 -9.94
N THR A 82 3.40 4.16 -10.31
CA THR A 82 3.17 3.51 -11.61
C THR A 82 3.10 4.49 -12.78
N ASP A 83 2.81 5.78 -12.56
CA ASP A 83 2.99 6.83 -13.57
C ASP A 83 4.45 6.93 -14.02
N ARG A 84 5.40 6.73 -13.09
CA ARG A 84 6.84 6.74 -13.38
C ARG A 84 7.36 5.39 -13.83
N PHE A 85 6.79 4.31 -13.30
CA PHE A 85 7.18 2.92 -13.57
C PHE A 85 5.99 2.10 -14.09
N PRO A 86 5.52 2.35 -15.33
CA PRO A 86 4.25 1.80 -15.83
C PRO A 86 4.23 0.29 -16.01
N ASN A 87 5.40 -0.34 -16.07
CA ASN A 87 5.52 -1.81 -16.20
C ASN A 87 5.85 -2.49 -14.86
N ALA A 88 5.87 -1.75 -13.74
CA ALA A 88 6.17 -2.33 -12.44
C ALA A 88 4.99 -3.16 -11.92
N LYS A 89 5.32 -4.29 -11.29
CA LYS A 89 4.39 -5.07 -10.47
C LYS A 89 4.67 -4.77 -9.02
N VAL A 90 3.65 -4.38 -8.27
CA VAL A 90 3.79 -4.00 -6.86
C VAL A 90 3.32 -5.16 -5.98
N PHE A 91 4.26 -5.76 -5.27
CA PHE A 91 4.02 -6.78 -4.26
C PHE A 91 3.72 -6.13 -2.91
N VAL A 92 2.72 -6.65 -2.21
CA VAL A 92 2.32 -6.18 -0.88
C VAL A 92 2.06 -7.38 0.02
N GLU A 93 2.78 -7.43 1.13
CA GLU A 93 2.55 -8.40 2.21
C GLU A 93 2.56 -7.66 3.55
N GLY A 94 1.65 -8.02 4.45
CA GLY A 94 1.67 -7.46 5.78
C GLY A 94 2.78 -8.08 6.62
N SER A 95 3.42 -7.29 7.50
CA SER A 95 4.41 -7.81 8.45
C SER A 95 3.88 -8.90 9.39
N ASN A 96 2.55 -9.05 9.48
CA ASN A 96 1.86 -10.17 10.11
C ASN A 96 0.46 -10.38 9.51
N LYS A 97 -0.22 -11.46 9.92
CA LYS A 97 -1.57 -11.80 9.44
C LYS A 97 -2.60 -10.68 9.64
N THR A 98 -2.50 -9.91 10.71
CA THR A 98 -3.41 -8.78 10.99
C THR A 98 -3.22 -7.66 9.97
N ARG A 99 -1.98 -7.34 9.60
CA ARG A 99 -1.64 -6.37 8.55
C ARG A 99 -2.07 -6.86 7.17
N THR A 100 -1.83 -8.13 6.85
CA THR A 100 -2.31 -8.72 5.58
C THR A 100 -3.84 -8.64 5.47
N ARG A 101 -4.56 -8.92 6.57
CA ARG A 101 -6.02 -8.73 6.64
C ARG A 101 -6.44 -7.27 6.45
N LEU A 102 -5.70 -6.31 7.01
CA LEU A 102 -5.96 -4.89 6.79
C LEU A 102 -5.87 -4.52 5.31
N TYR A 103 -4.84 -5.00 4.61
CA TYR A 103 -4.67 -4.76 3.17
C TYR A 103 -5.81 -5.38 2.38
N ARG A 104 -6.19 -6.62 2.68
CA ARG A 104 -7.36 -7.27 2.09
C ARG A 104 -8.64 -6.46 2.26
N MET A 105 -8.91 -5.93 3.46
CA MET A 105 -10.09 -5.08 3.70
C MET A 105 -10.01 -3.78 2.91
N ALA A 106 -8.84 -3.12 2.86
CA ALA A 106 -8.65 -1.89 2.11
C ALA A 106 -8.87 -2.09 0.60
N ILE A 107 -8.35 -3.18 0.04
CA ILE A 107 -8.56 -3.58 -1.36
C ILE A 107 -10.04 -3.86 -1.59
N THR A 108 -10.68 -4.67 -0.73
CA THR A 108 -12.11 -5.02 -0.85
C THR A 108 -12.99 -3.78 -0.86
N ASN A 109 -12.78 -2.85 0.07
CA ASN A 109 -13.57 -1.62 0.20
C ASN A 109 -13.42 -0.65 -0.99
N ASN A 110 -12.40 -0.84 -1.82
CA ASN A 110 -12.12 0.01 -2.98
C ASN A 110 -12.01 -0.79 -4.27
N LEU A 111 -12.51 -2.05 -4.30
CA LEU A 111 -12.20 -3.00 -5.36
C LEU A 111 -12.67 -2.51 -6.73
N GLU A 112 -13.86 -1.92 -6.82
CA GLU A 112 -14.39 -1.36 -8.07
C GLU A 112 -13.49 -0.25 -8.63
N VAL A 113 -13.10 0.69 -7.76
CA VAL A 113 -12.22 1.81 -8.13
C VAL A 113 -10.82 1.31 -8.49
N ILE A 114 -10.26 0.36 -7.73
CA ILE A 114 -8.95 -0.21 -8.01
C ILE A 114 -8.99 -0.96 -9.34
N ASN A 115 -10.04 -1.73 -9.61
CA ASN A 115 -10.19 -2.51 -10.83
C ASN A 115 -10.39 -1.66 -12.10
N ALA A 116 -10.74 -0.38 -11.98
CA ALA A 116 -10.74 0.51 -13.15
C ALA A 116 -9.32 0.71 -13.70
N ASP A 117 -8.34 0.79 -12.81
CA ASP A 117 -6.98 1.23 -13.12
C ASP A 117 -5.90 0.15 -12.92
N PHE A 118 -6.21 -0.92 -12.17
CA PHE A 118 -5.26 -1.94 -11.78
C PHE A 118 -5.85 -3.35 -11.89
N GLU A 119 -4.97 -4.32 -12.08
CA GLU A 119 -5.22 -5.73 -11.83
C GLU A 119 -4.66 -6.08 -10.45
N VAL A 120 -5.45 -6.82 -9.66
CA VAL A 120 -5.06 -7.28 -8.33
C VAL A 120 -5.10 -8.79 -8.30
N TYR A 121 -4.00 -9.39 -7.86
CA TYR A 121 -3.88 -10.81 -7.60
C TYR A 121 -3.65 -11.05 -6.12
N GLY A 122 -4.17 -12.16 -5.61
CA GLY A 122 -3.90 -12.66 -4.27
C GLY A 122 -3.11 -13.96 -4.31
N LEU A 123 -2.14 -14.10 -3.41
CA LEU A 123 -1.38 -15.34 -3.21
C LEU A 123 -2.12 -16.24 -2.22
N LYS A 124 -2.43 -17.46 -2.62
CA LYS A 124 -3.07 -18.47 -1.78
C LYS A 124 -2.53 -19.84 -2.15
N ASN A 125 -2.11 -20.62 -1.15
CA ASN A 125 -1.57 -21.97 -1.34
C ASN A 125 -0.47 -22.00 -2.43
N ASP A 126 0.45 -21.03 -2.35
CA ASP A 126 1.57 -20.85 -3.29
C ASP A 126 1.18 -20.57 -4.75
N ALA A 127 -0.09 -20.25 -5.01
CA ALA A 127 -0.60 -19.87 -6.34
C ALA A 127 -1.14 -18.44 -6.34
N TRP A 128 -0.84 -17.71 -7.42
CA TRP A 128 -1.44 -16.40 -7.68
C TRP A 128 -2.75 -16.57 -8.44
N GLU A 129 -3.82 -16.00 -7.90
CA GLU A 129 -5.15 -15.95 -8.54
C GLU A 129 -5.68 -14.51 -8.54
N ALA A 130 -6.63 -14.22 -9.42
CA ALA A 130 -7.29 -12.92 -9.42
C ALA A 130 -7.95 -12.67 -8.05
N PHE A 131 -7.75 -11.48 -7.50
CA PHE A 131 -8.25 -11.15 -6.17
C PHE A 131 -9.77 -11.26 -6.12
N THR A 132 -10.27 -12.08 -5.18
CA THR A 132 -11.69 -12.22 -4.91
C THR A 132 -11.98 -11.85 -3.45
N ALA A 133 -12.97 -10.98 -3.25
CA ALA A 133 -13.39 -10.57 -1.91
C ALA A 133 -13.82 -11.78 -1.07
N GLY A 134 -13.48 -11.76 0.23
CA GLY A 134 -13.81 -12.85 1.17
C GLY A 134 -12.80 -13.99 1.22
N ILE A 135 -11.86 -14.10 0.27
CA ILE A 135 -10.78 -15.09 0.31
C ILE A 135 -9.67 -14.62 1.26
N ASP A 136 -9.05 -15.55 2.00
CA ASP A 136 -7.90 -15.27 2.85
C ASP A 136 -6.59 -15.45 2.06
N TYR A 137 -5.99 -14.32 1.67
CA TYR A 137 -4.75 -14.27 0.91
C TYR A 137 -3.55 -14.00 1.82
N GLN A 138 -2.40 -14.55 1.44
CA GLN A 138 -1.12 -14.39 2.14
C GLN A 138 -0.40 -13.10 1.72
N ALA A 139 -0.51 -12.73 0.44
CA ALA A 139 0.08 -11.52 -0.13
C ALA A 139 -0.74 -11.04 -1.34
N PHE A 140 -0.42 -9.86 -1.84
CA PHE A 140 -1.07 -9.23 -2.98
C PHE A 140 -0.06 -8.80 -4.04
N LEU A 141 -0.47 -8.82 -5.29
CA LEU A 141 0.27 -8.28 -6.42
C LEU A 141 -0.64 -7.33 -7.19
N VAL A 142 -0.19 -6.10 -7.37
CA VAL A 142 -0.95 -5.03 -8.03
C VAL A 142 -0.21 -4.59 -9.29
N ILE A 143 -0.92 -4.53 -10.41
CA ILE A 143 -0.36 -4.23 -11.74
C ILE A 143 -1.20 -3.13 -12.38
N ARG A 144 -0.57 -2.06 -12.86
CA ARG A 144 -1.27 -0.95 -13.55
C ARG A 144 -1.81 -1.43 -14.90
N LYS A 145 -3.09 -1.16 -15.18
CA LYS A 145 -3.69 -1.36 -16.50
C LYS A 145 -3.20 -0.29 -17.47
N LYS A 146 -3.07 -0.67 -18.73
CA LYS A 146 -2.73 0.25 -19.81
C LYS A 146 -3.98 0.94 -20.34
#